data_AF-A0A562CAW8-F1
#
_entry.id   AF-A0A562CAW8-F1
#
_cell.length_a   1.000
_cell.length_b   1.000
_cell.length_c   1.000
_cell.angle_alpha   90.00
_cell.angle_beta   90.00
_cell.angle_gamma   90.00
#
_symmetry.space_group_name_H-M   'P 1'
#
loop_
_entity.id
_entity.type
_entity.pdbx_description
1 polymer ?
#
loop_
_entity_poly.entity_id
_entity_poly.type
_entity_poly.pdbx_seq_one_letter_code
_entity_poly.pdbx_strand_id
1 'polypeptide(L)'
;MASPAPASRPTETLEARSRARLGQGLPLPGRGDTLGRWRALAAIGAEDLALAKVLEAHHDALAILAELDAGPPPPGTLLAVWAAEGPESTVTLREGPGGPRLTGRKPWCSGARFVDAALLAVREGEQRQLVLVDLRQPGVRVPPSGWDAVGMSAIESGPVDFESVPCRRIGAPGAYLARPGFWHGGAGVAACWLGAAIAIAQRMADPARVERDPHLAAALGRVDMALGAAAALLRELAARIDADPGEPHLREVVRLRSVVERAGHDVLDAAARTMGPGPLCLDREHAQRCADLSVFVRQSHADRDWAALGREAAMREAPSRWAL
;
A
#
# COMPACT_ATOMS: atom_id res chain seq x y z
N MET A 1 -17.01 23.93 39.23
CA MET A 1 -16.88 22.46 39.12
C MET A 1 -16.53 22.14 37.69
N ALA A 2 -15.33 21.63 37.44
CA ALA A 2 -14.90 21.21 36.10
C ALA A 2 -15.63 19.93 35.72
N SER A 3 -16.25 19.90 34.53
CA SER A 3 -16.78 18.66 33.96
C SER A 3 -15.66 17.63 33.82
N PRO A 4 -15.88 16.36 34.18
CA PRO A 4 -14.90 15.32 33.95
C PRO A 4 -14.64 15.20 32.44
N ALA A 5 -13.35 15.16 32.06
CA ALA A 5 -12.95 14.86 30.71
C ALA A 5 -13.59 13.52 30.29
N PRO A 6 -14.12 13.40 29.06
CA PRO A 6 -14.71 12.16 28.60
C PRO A 6 -13.64 11.06 28.69
N ALA A 7 -13.98 9.97 29.38
CA ALA A 7 -13.12 8.79 29.43
C ALA A 7 -12.76 8.38 28.00
N SER A 8 -11.47 8.31 27.70
CA SER A 8 -10.98 7.86 26.40
C SER A 8 -11.54 6.46 26.14
N ARG A 9 -12.40 6.30 25.12
CA ARG A 9 -12.73 4.96 24.63
C ARG A 9 -11.42 4.22 24.34
N PRO A 10 -11.28 2.93 24.71
CA PRO A 10 -10.11 2.18 24.31
C PRO A 10 -9.99 2.26 22.79
N THR A 11 -8.87 2.78 22.30
CA THR A 11 -8.58 2.82 20.87
C THR A 11 -8.63 1.39 20.37
N GLU A 12 -9.58 1.08 19.48
CA GLU A 12 -9.64 -0.24 18.85
C GLU A 12 -8.30 -0.58 18.21
N THR A 13 -7.84 -1.81 18.42
CA THR A 13 -6.55 -2.26 17.86
C THR A 13 -6.60 -2.24 16.33
N LEU A 14 -5.43 -2.13 15.69
CA LEU A 14 -5.32 -2.21 14.23
C LEU A 14 -5.94 -3.51 13.69
N GLU A 15 -5.75 -4.63 14.41
CA GLU A 15 -6.39 -5.91 14.09
C GLU A 15 -7.93 -5.80 14.11
N ALA A 16 -8.51 -5.29 15.21
CA ALA A 16 -9.96 -5.20 15.36
C ALA A 16 -10.58 -4.33 14.25
N ARG A 17 -9.98 -3.17 13.98
CA ARG A 17 -10.39 -2.27 12.88
C ARG A 17 -10.29 -2.93 11.52
N SER A 18 -9.22 -3.69 11.27
CA SER A 18 -9.04 -4.43 10.01
C SER A 18 -10.11 -5.52 9.85
N ARG A 19 -10.38 -6.30 10.91
CA ARG A 19 -11.38 -7.36 10.89
C ARG A 19 -12.80 -6.82 10.67
N ALA A 20 -13.13 -5.67 11.26
CA ALA A 20 -14.43 -5.01 11.07
C ALA A 20 -14.71 -4.63 9.60
N ARG A 21 -13.67 -4.51 8.76
CA ARG A 21 -13.78 -4.12 7.36
C ARG A 21 -13.79 -5.31 6.38
N LEU A 22 -13.56 -6.54 6.83
CA LEU A 22 -13.50 -7.72 5.95
C LEU A 22 -14.79 -7.96 5.15
N GLY A 23 -15.95 -7.56 5.68
CA GLY A 23 -17.23 -7.65 4.97
C GLY A 23 -17.42 -6.58 3.88
N GLN A 24 -16.56 -5.56 3.82
CA GLN A 24 -16.60 -4.49 2.84
C GLN A 24 -15.66 -4.84 1.68
N GLY A 25 -16.10 -5.77 0.81
CA GLY A 25 -15.33 -6.15 -0.37
C GLY A 25 -15.05 -4.96 -1.29
N LEU A 26 -13.84 -4.87 -1.82
CA LEU A 26 -13.52 -3.91 -2.88
C LEU A 26 -13.70 -4.57 -4.26
N PRO A 27 -14.07 -3.78 -5.29
CA PRO A 27 -14.03 -4.25 -6.67
C PRO A 27 -12.65 -4.83 -7.01
N LEU A 28 -12.63 -5.86 -7.85
CA LEU A 28 -11.40 -6.36 -8.44
C LEU A 28 -10.90 -5.35 -9.50
N PRO A 29 -9.57 -5.11 -9.58
CA PRO A 29 -9.02 -4.25 -10.63
C PRO A 29 -9.31 -4.84 -12.02
N GLY A 30 -9.52 -3.97 -13.01
CA GLY A 30 -9.79 -4.37 -14.40
C GLY A 30 -11.14 -5.06 -14.62
N ARG A 31 -12.12 -4.84 -13.73
CA ARG A 31 -13.47 -5.42 -13.83
C ARG A 31 -14.59 -4.37 -13.98
N GLY A 32 -14.24 -3.14 -14.38
CA GLY A 32 -15.21 -2.08 -14.68
C GLY A 32 -15.49 -1.10 -13.55
N ASP A 33 -14.84 -1.27 -12.38
CA ASP A 33 -14.92 -0.31 -11.27
C ASP A 33 -13.56 -0.18 -10.53
N THR A 34 -12.48 -0.07 -11.30
CA THR A 34 -11.13 0.17 -10.73
C THR A 34 -11.09 1.49 -9.97
N LEU A 35 -11.84 2.51 -10.43
CA LEU A 35 -11.92 3.80 -9.73
C LEU A 35 -12.63 3.69 -8.38
N GLY A 36 -13.71 2.92 -8.25
CA GLY A 36 -14.38 2.66 -6.98
C GLY A 36 -13.44 2.00 -5.96
N ARG A 37 -12.67 1.00 -6.40
CA ARG A 37 -11.60 0.38 -5.57
C ARG A 37 -10.61 1.43 -5.07
N TRP A 38 -10.07 2.26 -5.95
CA TRP A 38 -9.06 3.26 -5.57
C TRP A 38 -9.61 4.38 -4.70
N ARG A 39 -10.87 4.79 -4.89
CA ARG A 39 -11.54 5.73 -3.97
C ARG A 39 -11.65 5.16 -2.56
N ALA A 40 -12.01 3.89 -2.42
CA ALA A 40 -12.08 3.23 -1.13
C ALA A 40 -10.69 3.12 -0.47
N LEU A 41 -9.65 2.73 -1.23
CA LEU A 41 -8.27 2.69 -0.75
C LEU A 41 -7.76 4.08 -0.33
N ALA A 42 -8.07 5.13 -1.09
CA ALA A 42 -7.74 6.50 -0.73
C ALA A 42 -8.47 6.95 0.55
N ALA A 43 -9.74 6.57 0.73
CA ALA A 43 -10.47 6.87 1.96
C ALA A 43 -9.84 6.18 3.19
N ILE A 44 -9.41 4.92 3.05
CA ILE A 44 -8.70 4.19 4.11
C ILE A 44 -7.34 4.86 4.38
N GLY A 45 -6.60 5.25 3.34
CA GLY A 45 -5.31 5.93 3.49
C GLY A 45 -5.42 7.32 4.13
N ALA A 46 -6.51 8.05 3.86
CA ALA A 46 -6.84 9.30 4.54
C ALA A 46 -7.13 9.08 6.03
N GLU A 47 -7.84 8.00 6.37
CA GLU A 47 -8.14 7.60 7.75
C GLU A 47 -6.85 7.25 8.50
N ASP A 48 -6.14 6.21 8.06
CA ASP A 48 -5.00 5.64 8.77
C ASP A 48 -4.14 4.78 7.81
N LEU A 49 -2.86 5.13 7.66
CA LEU A 49 -1.95 4.43 6.74
C LEU A 49 -1.52 3.04 7.22
N ALA A 50 -1.52 2.78 8.52
CA ALA A 50 -1.32 1.43 9.04
C ALA A 50 -2.52 0.53 8.71
N LEU A 51 -3.74 1.07 8.81
CA LEU A 51 -4.94 0.37 8.34
C LEU A 51 -4.91 0.14 6.83
N ALA A 52 -4.50 1.15 6.06
CA ALA A 52 -4.32 1.03 4.63
C ALA A 52 -3.32 -0.06 4.26
N LYS A 53 -2.18 -0.17 4.97
CA LYS A 53 -1.19 -1.23 4.74
C LYS A 53 -1.76 -2.63 4.88
N VAL A 54 -2.66 -2.85 5.84
CA VAL A 54 -3.30 -4.15 6.09
C VAL A 54 -4.39 -4.43 5.05
N LEU A 55 -5.33 -3.50 4.89
CA LEU A 55 -6.50 -3.72 4.05
C LEU A 55 -6.17 -3.72 2.56
N GLU A 56 -5.23 -2.89 2.11
CA GLU A 56 -4.74 -2.92 0.74
C GLU A 56 -4.16 -4.30 0.41
N ALA A 57 -3.26 -4.82 1.25
CA ALA A 57 -2.68 -6.15 1.07
C ALA A 57 -3.73 -7.27 1.14
N HIS A 58 -4.74 -7.15 2.00
CA HIS A 58 -5.84 -8.11 2.05
C HIS A 58 -6.64 -8.13 0.75
N HIS A 59 -7.06 -6.96 0.25
CA HIS A 59 -7.81 -6.85 -0.99
C HIS A 59 -6.98 -7.14 -2.23
N ASP A 60 -5.66 -6.96 -2.17
CA ASP A 60 -4.72 -7.41 -3.20
C ASP A 60 -4.62 -8.94 -3.19
N ALA A 61 -4.50 -9.58 -2.02
CA ALA A 61 -4.49 -11.03 -1.92
C ALA A 61 -5.75 -11.68 -2.52
N LEU A 62 -6.93 -11.09 -2.30
CA LEU A 62 -8.18 -11.54 -2.92
C LEU A 62 -8.15 -11.41 -4.45
N ALA A 63 -7.61 -10.32 -4.99
CA ALA A 63 -7.41 -10.16 -6.42
C ALA A 63 -6.37 -11.14 -6.98
N ILE A 64 -5.32 -11.42 -6.21
CA ILE A 64 -4.30 -12.41 -6.56
C ILE A 64 -4.90 -13.79 -6.74
N LEU A 65 -5.66 -14.23 -5.73
CA LEU A 65 -6.35 -15.51 -5.74
C LEU A 65 -7.37 -15.61 -6.87
N ALA A 66 -8.12 -14.53 -7.13
CA ALA A 66 -9.12 -14.49 -8.19
C ALA A 66 -8.53 -14.62 -9.60
N GLU A 67 -7.49 -13.87 -9.98
CA GLU A 67 -6.93 -13.98 -11.35
C GLU A 67 -6.02 -15.21 -11.54
N LEU A 68 -5.64 -15.91 -10.47
CA LEU A 68 -4.89 -17.17 -10.54
C LEU A 68 -5.78 -18.40 -10.34
N ASP A 69 -7.10 -18.23 -10.36
CA ASP A 69 -8.10 -19.29 -10.18
C ASP A 69 -7.88 -20.16 -8.93
N ALA A 70 -7.26 -19.58 -7.90
CA ALA A 70 -7.00 -20.23 -6.63
C ALA A 70 -8.11 -19.83 -5.67
N GLY A 71 -9.20 -20.60 -5.64
CA GLY A 71 -10.45 -20.31 -4.93
C GLY A 71 -10.34 -19.58 -3.58
N PRO A 72 -11.39 -18.84 -3.18
CA PRO A 72 -11.34 -17.87 -2.09
C PRO A 72 -10.94 -18.50 -0.75
N PRO A 73 -10.33 -17.72 0.17
CA PRO A 73 -10.07 -18.20 1.52
C PRO A 73 -11.39 -18.41 2.28
N PRO A 74 -11.35 -19.10 3.44
CA PRO A 74 -12.49 -19.15 4.34
C PRO A 74 -13.01 -17.74 4.71
N PRO A 75 -14.33 -17.55 4.90
CA PRO A 75 -14.88 -16.28 5.36
C PRO A 75 -14.23 -15.81 6.67
N GLY A 76 -13.93 -14.52 6.76
CA GLY A 76 -13.30 -13.92 7.94
C GLY A 76 -11.78 -14.10 8.03
N THR A 77 -11.15 -14.78 7.07
CA THR A 77 -9.68 -14.85 6.98
C THR A 77 -9.09 -13.50 6.55
N LEU A 78 -8.30 -12.89 7.43
CA LEU A 78 -7.48 -11.72 7.12
C LEU A 78 -6.20 -12.18 6.42
N LEU A 79 -5.99 -11.69 5.20
CA LEU A 79 -4.86 -12.08 4.34
C LEU A 79 -3.78 -10.99 4.31
N ALA A 80 -2.54 -11.41 4.11
CA ALA A 80 -1.42 -10.55 3.75
C ALA A 80 -0.76 -10.97 2.42
N VAL A 81 0.03 -10.07 1.84
CA VAL A 81 0.91 -10.36 0.70
C VAL A 81 2.34 -9.96 1.07
N TRP A 82 3.25 -10.93 1.08
CA TRP A 82 4.67 -10.77 1.42
C TRP A 82 5.54 -11.12 0.22
N ALA A 83 5.66 -10.17 -0.70
CA ALA A 83 6.44 -10.32 -1.93
C ALA A 83 7.86 -9.73 -1.82
N ALA A 84 8.17 -8.96 -0.78
CA ALA A 84 9.47 -8.28 -0.63
C ALA A 84 10.64 -9.29 -0.63
N GLU A 85 11.68 -8.96 -1.39
CA GLU A 85 12.92 -9.73 -1.49
C GLU A 85 14.10 -8.93 -0.95
N GLY A 86 15.16 -9.66 -0.60
CA GLY A 86 16.42 -9.10 -0.14
C GLY A 86 17.36 -10.23 0.29
N PRO A 87 18.64 -9.93 0.54
CA PRO A 87 19.62 -10.92 0.99
C PRO A 87 19.19 -11.69 2.26
N GLU A 88 18.33 -11.09 3.08
CA GLU A 88 17.81 -11.68 4.32
C GLU A 88 16.60 -12.62 4.11
N SER A 89 16.04 -12.67 2.90
CA SER A 89 14.95 -13.60 2.56
C SER A 89 15.52 -14.98 2.23
N THR A 90 15.54 -15.86 3.22
CA THR A 90 16.12 -17.22 3.13
C THR A 90 15.07 -18.32 2.99
N VAL A 91 13.78 -17.97 2.87
CA VAL A 91 12.71 -18.96 2.66
C VAL A 91 12.99 -19.81 1.42
N THR A 92 12.93 -21.13 1.61
CA THR A 92 12.98 -22.13 0.56
C THR A 92 11.70 -22.96 0.54
N LEU A 93 11.30 -23.40 -0.65
CA LEU A 93 10.18 -24.31 -0.87
C LEU A 93 10.73 -25.71 -1.14
N ARG A 94 10.26 -26.72 -0.40
CA ARG A 94 10.68 -28.12 -0.59
C ARG A 94 9.47 -29.04 -0.55
N GLU A 95 9.49 -30.08 -1.36
CA GLU A 95 8.50 -31.16 -1.25
C GLU A 95 8.74 -31.95 0.04
N GLY A 96 7.64 -32.31 0.72
CA GLY A 96 7.67 -33.06 1.96
C GLY A 96 6.40 -33.87 2.20
N PRO A 97 6.24 -34.47 3.38
CA PRO A 97 5.04 -35.24 3.70
C PRO A 97 3.79 -34.37 3.59
N GLY A 98 2.83 -34.79 2.76
CA GLY A 98 1.59 -34.05 2.54
C GLY A 98 1.70 -32.84 1.61
N GLY A 99 2.84 -32.66 0.91
CA GLY A 99 3.02 -31.65 -0.12
C GLY A 99 4.11 -30.61 0.20
N PRO A 100 4.06 -29.43 -0.44
CA PRO A 100 5.13 -28.44 -0.37
C PRO A 100 5.19 -27.76 0.99
N ARG A 101 6.42 -27.49 1.46
CA ARG A 101 6.71 -26.93 2.78
C ARG A 101 7.74 -25.80 2.72
N LEU A 102 7.57 -24.84 3.62
CA LEU A 102 8.45 -23.68 3.77
C LEU A 102 9.45 -23.87 4.91
N THR A 103 10.70 -23.53 4.64
CA THR A 103 11.75 -23.42 5.67
C THR A 103 12.62 -22.21 5.39
N GLY A 104 12.86 -21.38 6.41
CA GLY A 104 13.72 -20.18 6.34
C GLY A 104 13.04 -18.94 6.89
N ARG A 105 13.59 -17.76 6.60
CA ARG A 105 13.13 -16.46 7.12
C ARG A 105 12.63 -15.54 6.01
N LYS A 106 11.51 -14.88 6.23
CA LYS A 106 10.99 -13.77 5.41
C LYS A 106 11.09 -12.47 6.21
N PRO A 107 11.87 -11.45 5.80
CA PRO A 107 12.23 -10.33 6.67
C PRO A 107 11.15 -9.24 6.83
N TRP A 108 10.27 -9.06 5.84
CA TRP A 108 9.32 -7.94 5.79
C TRP A 108 7.88 -8.46 5.73
N CYS A 109 7.33 -8.77 6.91
CA CYS A 109 6.01 -9.40 7.04
C CYS A 109 5.04 -8.50 7.80
N SER A 110 4.55 -7.45 7.14
CA SER A 110 3.57 -6.53 7.74
C SER A 110 2.36 -7.29 8.27
N GLY A 111 2.01 -7.05 9.53
CA GLY A 111 0.83 -7.62 10.18
C GLY A 111 0.98 -9.07 10.65
N ALA A 112 2.18 -9.64 10.60
CA ALA A 112 2.43 -11.06 10.93
C ALA A 112 1.91 -11.52 12.29
N ARG A 113 1.72 -10.61 13.25
CA ARG A 113 1.19 -10.93 14.58
C ARG A 113 -0.31 -11.26 14.60
N PHE A 114 -1.07 -10.84 13.60
CA PHE A 114 -2.54 -10.91 13.64
C PHE A 114 -3.22 -11.31 12.34
N VAL A 115 -2.51 -11.32 11.20
CA VAL A 115 -3.06 -11.88 9.96
C VAL A 115 -3.17 -13.40 10.05
N ASP A 116 -4.13 -13.97 9.34
CA ASP A 116 -4.47 -15.39 9.48
C ASP A 116 -3.69 -16.25 8.47
N ALA A 117 -3.51 -15.74 7.26
CA ALA A 117 -2.73 -16.37 6.22
C ALA A 117 -2.01 -15.34 5.34
N ALA A 118 -0.95 -15.76 4.66
CA ALA A 118 -0.20 -14.89 3.76
C ALA A 118 0.05 -15.55 2.40
N LEU A 119 -0.05 -14.74 1.34
CA LEU A 119 0.55 -15.04 0.06
C LEU A 119 2.03 -14.63 0.11
N LEU A 120 2.93 -15.57 -0.11
CA LEU A 120 4.37 -15.37 0.01
C LEU A 120 5.04 -15.76 -1.31
N ALA A 121 5.89 -14.86 -1.85
CA ALA A 121 6.72 -15.17 -3.01
C ALA A 121 8.03 -15.83 -2.55
N VAL A 122 8.30 -17.03 -3.09
CA VAL A 122 9.51 -17.84 -2.83
C VAL A 122 10.30 -18.00 -4.13
N ARG A 123 11.63 -17.97 -4.04
CA ARG A 123 12.52 -18.30 -5.15
C ARG A 123 12.39 -19.79 -5.50
N GLU A 124 12.15 -20.09 -6.77
CA GLU A 124 12.20 -21.45 -7.29
C GLU A 124 12.91 -21.43 -8.66
N GLY A 125 14.19 -21.83 -8.66
CA GLY A 125 15.08 -21.59 -9.79
C GLY A 125 15.20 -20.09 -10.08
N GLU A 126 15.07 -19.71 -11.36
CA GLU A 126 15.09 -18.31 -11.80
C GLU A 126 13.76 -17.57 -11.54
N GLN A 127 12.67 -18.32 -11.34
CA GLN A 127 11.30 -17.78 -11.23
C GLN A 127 10.89 -17.60 -9.76
N ARG A 128 9.64 -17.15 -9.56
CA ARG A 128 9.00 -17.10 -8.24
C ARG A 128 7.77 -17.98 -8.18
N GLN A 129 7.72 -18.86 -7.20
CA GLN A 129 6.50 -19.54 -6.83
C GLN A 129 5.78 -18.71 -5.77
N LEU A 130 4.52 -18.38 -6.02
CA LEU A 130 3.64 -17.84 -4.98
C LEU A 130 3.05 -19.00 -4.19
N VAL A 131 3.02 -18.87 -2.86
CA VAL A 131 2.39 -19.86 -1.98
C VAL A 131 1.42 -19.17 -1.03
N LEU A 132 0.36 -19.87 -0.64
CA LEU A 132 -0.51 -19.50 0.47
C LEU A 132 -0.12 -20.33 1.70
N VAL A 133 0.13 -19.65 2.82
CA VAL A 133 0.51 -20.27 4.09
C VAL A 133 -0.43 -19.81 5.20
N ASP A 134 -0.98 -20.76 5.96
CA ASP A 134 -1.65 -20.48 7.24
C ASP A 134 -0.58 -20.11 8.28
N LEU A 135 -0.78 -19.01 8.99
CA LEU A 135 0.19 -18.47 9.95
C LEU A 135 -0.04 -18.94 11.39
N ARG A 136 -1.18 -19.62 11.66
CA ARG A 136 -1.56 -20.10 12.99
C ARG A 136 -1.13 -21.56 13.25
N GLN A 137 -0.41 -22.16 12.32
CA GLN A 137 0.05 -23.55 12.42
C GLN A 137 1.44 -23.67 13.07
N PRO A 138 1.78 -24.85 13.65
CA PRO A 138 3.11 -25.11 14.18
C PRO A 138 4.23 -24.89 13.15
N GLY A 139 5.38 -24.39 13.63
CA GLY A 139 6.54 -24.09 12.79
C GLY A 139 6.57 -22.67 12.23
N VAL A 140 5.50 -21.89 12.36
CA VAL A 140 5.49 -20.45 12.08
C VAL A 140 5.86 -19.70 13.37
N ARG A 141 6.88 -18.83 13.30
CA ARG A 141 7.31 -18.00 14.43
C ARG A 141 7.49 -16.55 14.00
N VAL A 142 6.95 -15.64 14.79
CA VAL A 142 7.14 -14.19 14.63
C VAL A 142 8.09 -13.74 15.74
N PRO A 143 9.43 -13.80 15.52
CA PRO A 143 10.38 -13.34 16.52
C PRO A 143 10.21 -11.83 16.77
N PRO A 144 10.71 -11.30 17.91
CA PRO A 144 10.80 -9.86 18.11
C PRO A 144 11.52 -9.21 16.93
N SER A 145 10.96 -8.15 16.38
CA SER A 145 11.65 -7.33 15.40
C SER A 145 12.29 -6.12 16.06
N GLY A 146 13.34 -5.58 15.43
CA GLY A 146 13.87 -4.25 15.75
C GLY A 146 13.05 -3.13 15.10
N TRP A 147 11.71 -3.23 15.11
CA TRP A 147 10.84 -2.24 14.48
C TRP A 147 10.72 -0.98 15.34
N ASP A 148 11.75 -0.13 15.28
CA ASP A 148 11.84 1.16 15.97
C ASP A 148 11.28 2.32 15.13
N ALA A 149 10.30 2.03 14.26
CA ALA A 149 9.79 3.00 13.30
C ALA A 149 8.85 4.01 13.99
N VAL A 150 9.10 5.32 13.79
CA VAL A 150 8.20 6.40 14.23
C VAL A 150 6.96 6.46 13.35
N GLY A 151 7.17 6.48 12.03
CA GLY A 151 6.12 6.30 11.02
C GLY A 151 5.85 4.82 10.78
N MET A 152 4.60 4.48 10.50
CA MET A 152 4.10 3.12 10.38
C MET A 152 4.34 2.29 11.65
N SER A 153 4.42 2.95 12.81
CA SER A 153 4.69 2.33 14.12
C SER A 153 3.62 1.31 14.52
N ALA A 154 2.37 1.54 14.13
CA ALA A 154 1.24 0.66 14.43
C ALA A 154 1.22 -0.65 13.62
N ILE A 155 2.05 -0.77 12.57
CA ILE A 155 2.10 -1.95 11.69
C ILE A 155 3.53 -2.48 11.57
N GLU A 156 3.93 -3.24 12.59
CA GLU A 156 5.21 -3.95 12.60
C GLU A 156 5.37 -4.79 11.32
N SER A 157 6.48 -4.54 10.61
CA SER A 157 6.86 -5.24 9.38
C SER A 157 8.17 -5.98 9.59
N GLY A 158 8.16 -6.89 10.56
CA GLY A 158 9.32 -7.68 10.97
C GLY A 158 9.42 -9.05 10.30
N PRO A 159 10.41 -9.86 10.71
CA PRO A 159 10.63 -11.18 10.14
C PRO A 159 9.61 -12.21 10.59
N VAL A 160 9.40 -13.22 9.76
CA VAL A 160 8.70 -14.47 10.09
C VAL A 160 9.60 -15.65 9.73
N ASP A 161 9.75 -16.56 10.68
CA ASP A 161 10.50 -17.80 10.54
C ASP A 161 9.56 -18.97 10.29
N PHE A 162 9.91 -19.77 9.29
CA PHE A 162 9.20 -20.99 8.91
C PHE A 162 10.11 -22.20 9.15
N GLU A 163 9.57 -23.22 9.83
CA GLU A 163 10.21 -24.50 10.07
C GLU A 163 9.34 -25.64 9.55
N SER A 164 9.61 -26.12 8.33
CA SER A 164 8.88 -27.21 7.67
C SER A 164 7.36 -26.98 7.60
N VAL A 165 6.95 -25.74 7.35
CA VAL A 165 5.55 -25.31 7.43
C VAL A 165 4.78 -25.71 6.16
N PRO A 166 3.69 -26.48 6.24
CA PRO A 166 2.82 -26.78 5.10
C PRO A 166 2.32 -25.51 4.40
N CYS A 167 2.31 -25.53 3.07
CA CYS A 167 1.77 -24.44 2.27
C CYS A 167 1.08 -24.98 1.01
N ARG A 168 0.36 -24.10 0.31
CA ARG A 168 -0.28 -24.40 -0.97
C ARG A 168 0.35 -23.56 -2.07
N ARG A 169 0.79 -24.17 -3.17
CA ARG A 169 1.23 -23.44 -4.37
C ARG A 169 0.04 -22.71 -5.00
N ILE A 170 0.26 -21.45 -5.41
CA ILE A 170 -0.72 -20.59 -6.05
C ILE A 170 -0.18 -20.22 -7.43
N GLY A 171 -0.86 -20.68 -8.48
CA GLY A 171 -0.40 -20.54 -9.87
C GLY A 171 0.91 -21.28 -10.15
N ALA A 172 1.33 -21.23 -11.42
CA ALA A 172 2.65 -21.74 -11.85
C ALA A 172 3.78 -20.79 -11.41
N PRO A 173 5.04 -21.26 -11.37
CA PRO A 173 6.20 -20.38 -11.17
C PRO A 173 6.21 -19.22 -12.19
N GLY A 174 6.39 -18.00 -11.70
CA GLY A 174 6.35 -16.76 -12.47
C GLY A 174 4.96 -16.16 -12.66
N ALA A 175 3.88 -16.94 -12.46
CA ALA A 175 2.52 -16.51 -12.75
C ALA A 175 2.12 -15.26 -11.96
N TYR A 176 2.53 -15.13 -10.70
CA TYR A 176 2.24 -13.96 -9.85
C TYR A 176 2.74 -12.63 -10.45
N LEU A 177 3.96 -12.61 -10.98
CA LEU A 177 4.56 -11.39 -11.55
C LEU A 177 4.10 -11.11 -12.98
N ALA A 178 3.65 -12.14 -13.69
CA ALA A 178 3.19 -12.03 -15.07
C ALA A 178 1.77 -11.45 -15.22
N ARG A 179 1.00 -11.37 -14.13
CA ARG A 179 -0.39 -10.89 -14.17
C ARG A 179 -0.43 -9.38 -14.44
N PRO A 180 -1.38 -8.88 -15.25
CA PRO A 180 -1.67 -7.45 -15.33
C PRO A 180 -1.98 -6.83 -13.96
N GLY A 181 -2.74 -7.57 -13.13
CA GLY A 181 -3.13 -7.15 -11.80
C GLY A 181 -1.97 -6.87 -10.84
N PHE A 182 -0.76 -7.39 -11.10
CA PHE A 182 0.43 -7.03 -10.32
C PHE A 182 0.72 -5.52 -10.40
N TRP A 183 0.60 -4.94 -11.60
CA TRP A 183 0.80 -3.51 -11.82
C TRP A 183 -0.43 -2.70 -11.38
N HIS A 184 -1.64 -3.20 -11.64
CA HIS A 184 -2.86 -2.52 -11.19
C HIS A 184 -2.91 -2.39 -9.64
N GLY A 185 -2.48 -3.43 -8.92
CA GLY A 185 -2.33 -3.42 -7.46
C GLY A 185 -1.34 -2.34 -7.00
N GLY A 186 -0.20 -2.21 -7.69
CA GLY A 186 0.77 -1.14 -7.44
C GLY A 186 0.19 0.28 -7.54
N ALA A 187 -0.76 0.52 -8.45
CA ALA A 187 -1.49 1.79 -8.51
C ALA A 187 -2.49 1.96 -7.34
N GLY A 188 -3.06 0.86 -6.82
CA GLY A 188 -3.89 0.87 -5.61
C GLY A 188 -3.15 1.36 -4.37
N VAL A 189 -1.89 0.95 -4.17
CA VAL A 189 -1.03 1.48 -3.10
C VAL A 189 -0.84 3.00 -3.24
N ALA A 190 -0.70 3.51 -4.47
CA ALA A 190 -0.60 4.94 -4.72
C ALA A 190 -1.89 5.68 -4.30
N ALA A 191 -3.07 5.07 -4.51
CA ALA A 191 -4.33 5.65 -4.04
C ALA A 191 -4.35 5.86 -2.52
N CYS A 192 -3.80 4.92 -1.74
CA CYS A 192 -3.64 5.07 -0.29
C CYS A 192 -2.76 6.29 0.07
N TRP A 193 -1.62 6.47 -0.62
CA TRP A 193 -0.73 7.63 -0.41
C TRP A 193 -1.42 8.94 -0.75
N LEU A 194 -2.15 8.99 -1.87
CA LEU A 194 -2.90 10.16 -2.27
C LEU A 194 -3.96 10.54 -1.23
N GLY A 195 -4.67 9.54 -0.69
CA GLY A 195 -5.62 9.73 0.40
C GLY A 195 -5.00 10.38 1.63
N ALA A 196 -3.85 9.88 2.09
CA ALA A 196 -3.12 10.46 3.21
C ALA A 196 -2.65 11.89 2.92
N ALA A 197 -2.12 12.14 1.71
CA ALA A 197 -1.70 13.49 1.30
C ALA A 197 -2.87 14.47 1.28
N ILE A 198 -4.03 14.06 0.77
CA ILE A 198 -5.26 14.87 0.80
C ILE A 198 -5.66 15.20 2.25
N ALA A 199 -5.65 14.22 3.16
CA ALA A 199 -5.98 14.45 4.56
C ALA A 199 -4.99 15.41 5.27
N ILE A 200 -3.71 15.35 4.92
CA ILE A 200 -2.71 16.32 5.41
C ILE A 200 -3.01 17.72 4.87
N ALA A 201 -3.26 17.85 3.57
CA ALA A 201 -3.59 19.11 2.90
C ALA A 201 -4.87 19.76 3.45
N GLN A 202 -5.88 18.96 3.81
CA GLN A 202 -7.11 19.46 4.42
C GLN A 202 -6.87 20.25 5.73
N ARG A 203 -5.80 19.95 6.47
CA ARG A 203 -5.43 20.72 7.68
C ARG A 203 -4.89 22.12 7.35
N MET A 204 -4.45 22.36 6.12
CA MET A 204 -4.01 23.66 5.62
C MET A 204 -5.18 24.54 5.12
N ALA A 205 -6.34 23.95 4.85
CA ALA A 205 -7.42 24.55 4.06
C ALA A 205 -8.48 25.31 4.89
N ASP A 206 -8.12 25.82 6.07
CA ASP A 206 -9.02 26.70 6.85
C ASP A 206 -9.22 28.04 6.12
N PRO A 207 -10.43 28.38 5.64
CA PRO A 207 -10.63 29.55 4.78
C PRO A 207 -10.25 30.87 5.46
N ALA A 208 -10.54 31.00 6.76
CA ALA A 208 -10.26 32.23 7.50
C ALA A 208 -8.74 32.42 7.73
N ARG A 209 -7.98 31.33 7.88
CA ARG A 209 -6.51 31.40 7.94
C ARG A 209 -5.93 31.70 6.56
N VAL A 210 -6.41 31.02 5.52
CA VAL A 210 -5.96 31.21 4.13
C VAL A 210 -6.18 32.65 3.67
N GLU A 211 -7.33 33.25 3.98
CA GLU A 211 -7.62 34.65 3.62
C GLU A 211 -6.66 35.65 4.28
N ARG A 212 -6.20 35.37 5.50
CA ARG A 212 -5.32 36.27 6.26
C ARG A 212 -3.83 36.04 6.03
N ASP A 213 -3.44 34.89 5.49
CA ASP A 213 -2.05 34.50 5.31
C ASP A 213 -1.75 34.20 3.82
N PRO A 214 -1.14 35.15 3.07
CA PRO A 214 -0.83 34.97 1.66
C PRO A 214 0.19 33.85 1.40
N HIS A 215 1.05 33.51 2.37
CA HIS A 215 2.01 32.42 2.23
C HIS A 215 1.32 31.06 2.37
N LEU A 216 0.37 30.93 3.30
CA LEU A 216 -0.50 29.76 3.39
C LEU A 216 -1.34 29.60 2.13
N ALA A 217 -1.93 30.68 1.61
CA ALA A 217 -2.70 30.66 0.37
C ALA A 217 -1.85 30.18 -0.82
N ALA A 218 -0.64 30.71 -0.99
CA ALA A 218 0.28 30.29 -2.04
C ALA A 218 0.71 28.81 -1.88
N ALA A 219 0.94 28.36 -0.65
CA ALA A 219 1.27 26.96 -0.38
C ALA A 219 0.11 26.02 -0.70
N LEU A 220 -1.12 26.40 -0.33
CA LEU A 220 -2.32 25.63 -0.64
C LEU A 220 -2.56 25.57 -2.16
N GLY A 221 -2.32 26.66 -2.90
CA GLY A 221 -2.37 26.64 -4.37
C GLY A 221 -1.35 25.69 -5.00
N ARG A 222 -0.12 25.60 -4.47
CA ARG A 222 0.86 24.60 -4.90
C ARG A 222 0.39 23.17 -4.66
N VAL A 223 -0.18 22.94 -3.48
CA VAL A 223 -0.74 21.64 -3.08
C VAL A 223 -1.93 21.26 -3.97
N ASP A 224 -2.82 22.19 -4.28
CA ASP A 224 -3.96 22.00 -5.17
C ASP A 224 -3.53 21.54 -6.57
N MET A 225 -2.54 22.23 -7.18
CA MET A 225 -2.00 21.83 -8.48
C MET A 225 -1.42 20.42 -8.46
N ALA A 226 -0.67 20.05 -7.41
CA ALA A 226 -0.04 18.73 -7.29
C ALA A 226 -1.07 17.61 -7.08
N LEU A 227 -1.99 17.79 -6.12
CA LEU A 227 -3.03 16.81 -5.81
C LEU A 227 -4.06 16.70 -6.93
N GLY A 228 -4.43 17.80 -7.57
CA GLY A 228 -5.34 17.84 -8.72
C GLY A 228 -4.79 17.05 -9.91
N ALA A 229 -3.50 17.24 -10.23
CA ALA A 229 -2.83 16.47 -11.29
C ALA A 229 -2.76 14.96 -10.95
N ALA A 230 -2.41 14.61 -9.72
CA ALA A 230 -2.37 13.23 -9.25
C ALA A 230 -3.75 12.56 -9.32
N ALA A 231 -4.80 13.24 -8.86
CA ALA A 231 -6.17 12.75 -8.89
C ALA A 231 -6.73 12.62 -10.31
N ALA A 232 -6.34 13.50 -11.24
CA ALA A 232 -6.69 13.37 -12.66
C ALA A 232 -6.05 12.13 -13.29
N LEU A 233 -4.75 11.94 -13.09
CA LEU A 233 -4.01 10.79 -13.61
C LEU A 233 -4.54 9.46 -13.04
N LEU A 234 -4.93 9.46 -11.75
CA LEU A 234 -5.55 8.29 -11.12
C LEU A 234 -6.90 7.94 -11.76
N ARG A 235 -7.77 8.93 -12.02
CA ARG A 235 -9.05 8.70 -12.71
C ARG A 235 -8.85 8.18 -14.13
N GLU A 236 -7.90 8.77 -14.86
CA GLU A 236 -7.59 8.37 -16.22
C GLU A 236 -7.06 6.93 -16.28
N LEU A 237 -6.10 6.58 -15.41
CA LEU A 237 -5.54 5.23 -15.40
C LEU A 237 -6.57 4.18 -15.00
N ALA A 238 -7.46 4.48 -14.05
CA ALA A 238 -8.55 3.57 -13.69
C ALA A 238 -9.42 3.24 -14.91
N ALA A 239 -9.82 4.27 -15.67
CA ALA A 239 -10.62 4.09 -16.88
C ALA A 239 -9.87 3.29 -17.97
N ARG A 240 -8.56 3.52 -18.13
CA ARG A 240 -7.72 2.76 -19.07
C ARG A 240 -7.60 1.28 -18.68
N ILE A 241 -7.38 1.00 -17.39
CA ILE A 241 -7.33 -0.37 -16.87
C ILE A 241 -8.66 -1.09 -17.08
N ASP A 242 -9.78 -0.43 -16.82
CA ASP A 242 -11.09 -1.05 -17.03
C ASP A 242 -11.43 -1.25 -18.52
N ALA A 243 -10.93 -0.38 -19.40
CA ALA A 243 -11.11 -0.52 -20.85
C ALA A 243 -10.23 -1.61 -21.47
N ASP A 244 -9.02 -1.82 -20.93
CA ASP A 244 -8.09 -2.85 -21.39
C ASP A 244 -7.42 -3.58 -20.22
N PRO A 245 -8.15 -4.49 -19.54
CA PRO A 245 -7.69 -5.13 -18.32
C PRO A 245 -6.62 -6.20 -18.56
N GLY A 246 -6.42 -6.62 -19.81
CA GLY A 246 -5.38 -7.57 -20.20
C GLY A 246 -3.98 -6.95 -20.22
N GLU A 247 -3.88 -5.63 -20.32
CA GLU A 247 -2.61 -4.92 -20.33
C GLU A 247 -2.14 -4.56 -18.91
N PRO A 248 -0.83 -4.67 -18.62
CA PRO A 248 -0.29 -4.29 -17.32
C PRO A 248 -0.31 -2.78 -17.08
N HIS A 249 -0.38 -1.95 -18.13
CA HIS A 249 -0.26 -0.48 -18.05
C HIS A 249 0.99 -0.05 -17.25
N LEU A 250 2.09 -0.83 -17.37
CA LEU A 250 3.30 -0.72 -16.57
C LEU A 250 3.78 0.73 -16.43
N ARG A 251 4.01 1.40 -17.56
CA ARG A 251 4.54 2.75 -17.61
C ARG A 251 3.59 3.74 -16.94
N GLU A 252 2.30 3.64 -17.21
CA GLU A 252 1.27 4.53 -16.66
C GLU A 252 1.14 4.34 -15.14
N VAL A 253 1.22 3.10 -14.65
CA VAL A 253 1.27 2.79 -13.21
C VAL A 253 2.51 3.39 -12.57
N VAL A 254 3.70 3.18 -13.16
CA VAL A 254 4.96 3.74 -12.65
C VAL A 254 4.93 5.27 -12.62
N ARG A 255 4.36 5.89 -13.66
CA ARG A 255 4.14 7.34 -13.72
C ARG A 255 3.17 7.80 -12.63
N LEU A 256 2.01 7.16 -12.47
CA LEU A 256 1.04 7.52 -11.43
C LEU A 256 1.68 7.47 -10.06
N ARG A 257 2.37 6.36 -9.73
CA ARG A 257 3.07 6.19 -8.47
C ARG A 257 4.11 7.30 -8.23
N SER A 258 4.85 7.68 -9.28
CA SER A 258 5.84 8.76 -9.23
C SER A 258 5.20 10.13 -8.98
N VAL A 259 4.09 10.43 -9.67
CA VAL A 259 3.35 11.70 -9.49
C VAL A 259 2.75 11.79 -8.09
N VAL A 260 2.14 10.71 -7.60
CA VAL A 260 1.54 10.68 -6.26
C VAL A 260 2.62 10.76 -5.18
N GLU A 261 3.74 10.07 -5.33
CA GLU A 261 4.87 10.18 -4.41
C GLU A 261 5.36 11.63 -4.32
N ARG A 262 5.53 12.30 -5.45
CA ARG A 262 5.96 13.69 -5.48
C ARG A 262 4.94 14.63 -4.85
N ALA A 263 3.66 14.44 -5.16
CA ALA A 263 2.59 15.21 -4.54
C ALA A 263 2.57 15.02 -3.01
N GLY A 264 2.81 13.80 -2.51
CA GLY A 264 2.94 13.51 -1.09
C GLY A 264 4.08 14.31 -0.44
N HIS A 265 5.25 14.38 -1.08
CA HIS A 265 6.37 15.20 -0.60
C HIS A 265 6.05 16.70 -0.62
N ASP A 266 5.49 17.20 -1.72
CA ASP A 266 5.15 18.62 -1.86
C ASP A 266 4.12 19.04 -0.79
N VAL A 267 3.18 18.15 -0.45
CA VAL A 267 2.22 18.34 0.64
C VAL A 267 2.89 18.36 2.01
N LEU A 268 3.71 17.36 2.34
CA LEU A 268 4.42 17.29 3.63
C LEU A 268 5.26 18.55 3.87
N ASP A 269 5.99 18.97 2.84
CA ASP A 269 6.86 20.13 2.84
C ASP A 269 6.08 21.45 2.93
N ALA A 270 4.96 21.59 2.20
CA ALA A 270 4.08 22.75 2.30
C ALA A 270 3.41 22.86 3.68
N ALA A 271 2.91 21.74 4.20
CA ALA A 271 2.29 21.64 5.53
C ALA A 271 3.27 22.06 6.63
N ALA A 272 4.48 21.50 6.64
CA ALA A 272 5.50 21.78 7.64
C ALA A 272 5.92 23.26 7.67
N ARG A 273 6.08 23.89 6.50
CA ARG A 273 6.50 25.29 6.41
C ARG A 273 5.42 26.30 6.81
N THR A 274 4.14 25.99 6.56
CA THR A 274 3.07 27.00 6.65
C THR A 274 2.17 26.87 7.86
N MET A 275 2.15 25.73 8.53
CA MET A 275 1.30 25.54 9.72
C MET A 275 2.04 25.69 11.04
N GLY A 276 3.37 25.88 11.00
CA GLY A 276 4.22 25.91 12.19
C GLY A 276 4.30 24.56 12.89
N PRO A 277 4.98 24.48 14.06
CA PRO A 277 5.18 23.22 14.77
C PRO A 277 3.90 22.71 15.46
N GLY A 278 2.90 23.58 15.69
CA GLY A 278 1.70 23.28 16.45
C GLY A 278 1.00 21.97 16.05
N PRO A 279 0.61 21.78 14.78
CA PRO A 279 -0.02 20.54 14.33
C PRO A 279 0.84 19.28 14.49
N LEU A 280 2.17 19.41 14.43
CA LEU A 280 3.07 18.26 14.64
C LEU A 280 3.24 17.91 16.12
N CYS A 281 2.96 18.84 17.03
CA CYS A 281 3.16 18.65 18.47
C CYS A 281 1.85 18.46 19.26
N LEU A 282 0.73 19.01 18.77
CA LEU A 282 -0.54 19.10 19.50
C LEU A 282 -1.69 18.36 18.81
N ASP A 283 -1.49 17.91 17.57
CA ASP A 283 -2.45 17.08 16.83
C ASP A 283 -1.78 15.73 16.51
N ARG A 284 -2.00 14.76 17.41
CA ARG A 284 -1.40 13.43 17.30
C ARG A 284 -1.75 12.74 15.99
N GLU A 285 -3.00 12.89 15.52
CA GLU A 285 -3.46 12.23 14.31
C GLU A 285 -2.77 12.79 13.07
N HIS A 286 -2.67 14.12 12.98
CA HIS A 286 -1.94 14.78 11.91
C HIS A 286 -0.44 14.43 11.94
N ALA A 287 0.19 14.52 13.11
CA ALA A 287 1.60 14.20 13.29
C ALA A 287 1.91 12.74 12.89
N GLN A 288 1.07 11.79 13.31
CA GLN A 288 1.21 10.38 12.95
C GLN A 288 1.05 10.19 11.45
N ARG A 289 0.04 10.79 10.83
CA ARG A 289 -0.17 10.69 9.37
C ARG A 289 1.01 11.23 8.56
N CYS A 290 1.61 12.34 8.99
CA CYS A 290 2.82 12.88 8.35
C CYS A 290 4.02 11.93 8.49
N ALA A 291 4.22 11.34 9.68
CA ALA A 291 5.28 10.36 9.91
C ALA A 291 5.05 9.08 9.10
N ASP A 292 3.82 8.57 9.08
CA ASP A 292 3.43 7.37 8.35
C ASP A 292 3.59 7.54 6.85
N LEU A 293 3.14 8.67 6.27
CA LEU A 293 3.25 8.91 4.83
C LEU A 293 4.72 8.95 4.40
N SER A 294 5.58 9.58 5.22
CA SER A 294 7.02 9.67 4.97
C SER A 294 7.69 8.30 4.87
N VAL A 295 7.19 7.30 5.58
CA VAL A 295 7.67 5.91 5.52
C VAL A 295 6.96 5.12 4.41
N PHE A 296 5.63 5.14 4.38
CA PHE A 296 4.83 4.27 3.51
C PHE A 296 5.04 4.55 2.01
N VAL A 297 5.32 5.80 1.67
CA VAL A 297 5.62 6.22 0.29
C VAL A 297 6.97 5.69 -0.22
N ARG A 298 7.88 5.24 0.67
CA ARG A 298 9.18 4.65 0.30
C ARG A 298 9.08 3.23 -0.28
N GLN A 299 7.87 2.68 -0.43
CA GLN A 299 7.64 1.55 -1.33
C GLN A 299 7.67 1.97 -2.82
N SER A 300 7.72 3.28 -3.10
CA SER A 300 8.13 3.81 -4.41
C SER A 300 9.63 3.60 -4.61
N HIS A 301 10.08 3.24 -5.82
CA HIS A 301 11.50 3.18 -6.14
C HIS A 301 12.07 4.53 -6.62
N ALA A 302 11.23 5.58 -6.62
CA ALA A 302 11.59 6.98 -6.89
C ALA A 302 12.56 7.14 -8.08
N ASP A 303 13.80 7.58 -7.83
CA ASP A 303 14.79 7.87 -8.88
C ASP A 303 15.03 6.72 -9.86
N ARG A 304 14.91 5.46 -9.40
CA ARG A 304 15.03 4.29 -10.30
C ARG A 304 13.88 4.24 -11.30
N ASP A 305 12.67 4.44 -10.81
CA ASP A 305 11.46 4.47 -11.62
C ASP A 305 11.48 5.69 -12.58
N TRP A 306 11.96 6.85 -12.10
CA TRP A 306 12.10 8.06 -12.92
C TRP A 306 13.14 7.90 -14.03
N ALA A 307 14.27 7.25 -13.72
CA ALA A 307 15.28 6.94 -14.73
C ALA A 307 14.73 5.99 -15.80
N ALA A 308 13.90 5.02 -15.43
CA ALA A 308 13.22 4.15 -16.38
C ALA A 308 12.23 4.93 -17.26
N LEU A 309 11.37 5.76 -16.65
CA LEU A 309 10.44 6.64 -17.37
C LEU A 309 11.16 7.60 -18.33
N GLY A 310 12.28 8.19 -17.91
CA GLY A 310 13.07 9.11 -18.71
C GLY A 310 13.71 8.43 -19.93
N ARG A 311 14.30 7.24 -19.73
CA ARG A 311 14.84 6.43 -20.84
C ARG A 311 13.75 6.07 -21.85
N GLU A 312 12.59 5.63 -21.36
CA GLU A 312 11.47 5.29 -22.24
C GLU A 312 10.94 6.52 -22.99
N ALA A 313 10.77 7.66 -22.31
CA ALA A 313 10.32 8.89 -22.95
C ALA A 313 11.26 9.34 -24.07
N ALA A 314 12.58 9.20 -23.89
CA ALA A 314 13.58 9.54 -24.91
C ALA A 314 13.47 8.67 -26.18
N MET A 315 13.07 7.40 -26.03
CA MET A 315 12.90 6.45 -27.15
C MET A 315 11.61 6.68 -27.95
N ARG A 316 10.62 7.38 -27.40
CA ARG A 316 9.36 7.65 -28.10
C ARG A 316 9.55 8.71 -29.18
N GLU A 317 8.84 8.54 -30.29
CA GLU A 317 8.78 9.54 -31.36
C GLU A 317 8.18 10.85 -30.85
N ALA A 318 8.66 11.98 -31.39
CA ALA A 318 8.25 13.31 -30.94
C ALA A 318 6.71 13.51 -30.90
N PRO A 319 5.92 13.06 -31.90
CA PRO A 319 4.47 13.24 -31.87
C PRO A 319 3.75 12.42 -30.79
N SER A 320 4.32 11.31 -30.33
CA SER A 320 3.67 10.36 -29.39
C SER A 320 4.21 10.43 -27.95
N ARG A 321 5.17 11.34 -27.69
CA ARG A 321 5.84 11.46 -26.39
C ARG A 321 4.94 12.06 -25.31
N TRP A 322 4.17 13.09 -25.66
CA TRP A 322 3.23 13.81 -24.79
C TRP A 322 1.97 14.23 -25.56
N ALA A 323 1.33 13.28 -26.24
CA ALA A 323 0.07 13.53 -26.93
C ALA A 323 -1.05 13.90 -25.94
N LEU A 324 -1.94 14.79 -26.38
CA LEU A 324 -3.18 15.19 -25.68
C LEU A 324 -4.37 14.42 -26.24
#